data_AF-A0A645C462-F1
#
_entry.id   AF-A0A645C462-F1
#
_cell.length_a   1.000
_cell.length_b   1.000
_cell.length_c   1.000
_cell.angle_alpha   90.00
_cell.angle_beta   90.00
_cell.angle_gamma   90.00
#
_symmetry.space_group_name_H-M   'P 1'
#
loop_
_entity.id
_entity.type
_entity.pdbx_description
1 polymer ?
#
loop_
_entity_poly.entity_id
_entity_poly.type
_entity_poly.pdbx_seq_one_letter_code
_entity_poly.pdbx_strand_id
1 'polypeptide(L)'
;MTTYTSNAIEGNLLTLDETLAVFASRGDGRVWNRDELEALGHFEAHNYMMETARENPLVFSEEIVKKLHHLFYRSIDYDEAGEYRRVEVYITGTEYVPPPPEEVPTLMYEFVGELNQQKPAVHPVLLAAYAHRRLAEIHPFVDGNGRTARLLMNLVLVNAGYRVVSIPPIYRHSYYAALQSSQHLPSAGNDQFNELICLYELESQKDYCRMLKIPLKSAPEQER
;
A
#
# COMPACT_ATOMS: atom_id res chain seq x y z
N MET A 1 11.08 -2.61 -8.51
CA MET A 1 10.43 -3.73 -7.79
C MET A 1 9.68 -3.18 -6.59
N THR A 2 8.38 -3.49 -6.45
CA THR A 2 7.49 -2.90 -5.42
C THR A 2 7.95 -3.15 -3.99
N THR A 3 8.55 -4.30 -3.70
CA THR A 3 9.08 -4.60 -2.36
C THR A 3 10.21 -3.67 -1.94
N TYR A 4 11.15 -3.38 -2.84
CA TYR A 4 12.23 -2.43 -2.56
C TYR A 4 11.67 -1.03 -2.31
N THR A 5 10.83 -0.52 -3.22
CA THR A 5 10.33 0.86 -3.13
C THR A 5 9.43 1.07 -1.91
N SER A 6 8.57 0.11 -1.59
CA SER A 6 7.67 0.16 -0.43
C SER A 6 8.42 0.17 0.90
N ASN A 7 9.50 -0.62 1.04
CA ASN A 7 10.30 -0.64 2.27
C ASN A 7 11.22 0.60 2.37
N ALA A 8 11.83 1.04 1.27
CA ALA A 8 12.64 2.26 1.26
C ALA A 8 11.83 3.53 1.63
N ILE A 9 10.55 3.58 1.28
CA ILE A 9 9.61 4.64 1.73
C ILE A 9 9.38 4.64 3.24
N GLU A 10 9.64 3.53 3.93
CA GLU A 10 9.56 3.44 5.39
C GLU A 10 10.92 3.64 6.07
N GLY A 11 12.02 3.67 5.30
CA GLY A 11 13.38 3.93 5.81
C GLY A 11 14.29 2.71 5.86
N ASN A 12 13.86 1.58 5.31
CA ASN A 12 14.69 0.40 5.10
C ASN A 12 15.92 0.75 4.24
N LEU A 13 17.10 0.27 4.64
CA LEU A 13 18.39 0.70 4.08
C LEU A 13 18.88 -0.17 2.92
N LEU A 14 18.21 -1.29 2.61
CA LEU A 14 18.62 -2.16 1.53
C LEU A 14 18.51 -1.45 0.17
N THR A 15 19.57 -1.55 -0.62
CA THR A 15 19.54 -1.20 -2.05
C THR A 15 18.69 -2.21 -2.83
N LEU A 16 18.39 -1.89 -4.10
CA LEU A 16 17.67 -2.80 -4.98
C LEU A 16 18.44 -4.13 -5.15
N ASP A 17 19.76 -4.07 -5.36
CA ASP A 17 20.59 -5.25 -5.58
C ASP A 17 20.68 -6.11 -4.32
N GLU A 18 20.80 -5.50 -3.13
CA GLU A 18 20.75 -6.22 -1.85
C GLU A 18 19.38 -6.87 -1.63
N THR A 19 18.29 -6.16 -1.96
CA THR A 19 16.93 -6.74 -1.87
C THR A 19 16.79 -7.97 -2.78
N LEU A 20 17.36 -7.93 -3.98
CA LEU A 20 17.37 -9.08 -4.90
C LEU A 20 18.25 -10.23 -4.37
N ALA A 21 19.41 -9.91 -3.78
CA ALA A 21 20.29 -10.90 -3.16
C ALA A 21 19.62 -11.60 -1.97
N VAL A 22 18.84 -10.86 -1.16
CA VAL A 22 18.01 -11.41 -0.07
C VAL A 22 17.04 -12.44 -0.62
N PHE A 23 16.35 -12.15 -1.73
CA PHE A 23 15.40 -13.10 -2.33
C PHE A 23 16.09 -14.34 -2.91
N ALA A 24 17.25 -14.16 -3.54
CA ALA A 24 18.03 -15.28 -4.08
C ALA A 24 18.58 -16.21 -2.99
N SER A 25 18.79 -15.69 -1.78
CA SER A 25 19.38 -16.44 -0.66
C SER A 25 18.31 -17.06 0.28
N ARG A 26 17.01 -17.01 -0.08
CA ARG A 26 15.95 -17.61 0.73
C ARG A 26 16.20 -19.11 0.94
N GLY A 27 16.20 -19.53 2.21
CA GLY A 27 16.37 -20.93 2.59
C GLY A 27 17.82 -21.37 2.81
N ASP A 28 18.78 -20.44 2.80
CA ASP A 28 20.19 -20.69 3.14
C ASP A 28 20.43 -20.95 4.65
N GLY A 29 19.41 -20.75 5.49
CA GLY A 29 19.47 -20.96 6.93
C GLY A 29 20.22 -19.87 7.70
N ARG A 30 20.55 -18.73 7.08
CA ARG A 30 21.24 -17.64 7.78
C ARG A 30 20.28 -16.82 8.65
N VAL A 31 20.87 -16.10 9.60
CA VAL A 31 20.14 -15.11 10.41
C VAL A 31 19.99 -13.83 9.59
N TRP A 32 18.76 -13.35 9.50
CA TRP A 32 18.40 -12.15 8.75
C TRP A 32 18.29 -10.97 9.71
N ASN A 33 18.76 -9.80 9.26
CA ASN A 33 18.53 -8.56 10.00
C ASN A 33 17.09 -8.03 9.77
N ARG A 34 16.69 -7.00 10.51
CA ARG A 34 15.33 -6.44 10.43
C ARG A 34 14.95 -6.01 9.01
N ASP A 35 15.83 -5.28 8.32
CA ASP A 35 15.55 -4.78 6.97
C ASP A 35 15.36 -5.92 5.95
N GLU A 36 16.14 -7.00 6.09
CA GLU A 36 16.00 -8.19 5.25
C GLU A 36 14.70 -8.94 5.56
N LEU A 37 14.31 -9.05 6.84
CA LEU A 37 13.04 -9.65 7.26
C LEU A 37 11.84 -8.85 6.73
N GLU A 38 11.90 -7.52 6.75
CA GLU A 38 10.89 -6.64 6.15
C GLU A 38 10.77 -6.85 4.64
N ALA A 39 11.90 -6.98 3.93
CA ALA A 39 11.92 -7.27 2.51
C ALA A 39 11.29 -8.64 2.20
N LEU A 40 11.65 -9.68 2.95
CA LEU A 40 11.11 -11.03 2.78
C LEU A 40 9.60 -11.08 3.08
N GLY A 41 9.18 -10.51 4.21
CA GLY A 41 7.78 -10.48 4.61
C GLY A 41 6.92 -9.70 3.61
N HIS A 42 7.39 -8.54 3.15
CA HIS A 42 6.66 -7.77 2.13
C HIS A 42 6.57 -8.52 0.80
N PHE A 43 7.61 -9.27 0.40
CA PHE A 43 7.54 -10.11 -0.79
C PHE A 43 6.46 -11.21 -0.67
N GLU A 44 6.37 -11.85 0.48
CA GLU A 44 5.33 -12.85 0.75
C GLU A 44 3.92 -12.24 0.76
N ALA A 45 3.75 -11.09 1.41
CA ALA A 45 2.48 -10.36 1.41
C ALA A 45 2.08 -9.88 0.00
N HIS A 46 3.05 -9.47 -0.82
CA HIS A 46 2.82 -9.12 -2.22
C HIS A 46 2.34 -10.31 -3.05
N ASN A 47 2.92 -11.51 -2.85
CA ASN A 47 2.46 -12.71 -3.56
C ASN A 47 1.04 -13.08 -3.16
N TYR A 48 0.72 -13.05 -1.87
CA TYR A 48 -0.63 -13.25 -1.37
C TYR A 48 -1.62 -12.21 -1.95
N MET A 49 -1.23 -10.94 -2.05
CA MET A 49 -2.02 -9.90 -2.72
C MET A 49 -2.31 -10.26 -4.18
N MET A 50 -1.29 -10.68 -4.94
CA MET A 50 -1.44 -11.06 -6.35
C MET A 50 -2.33 -12.29 -6.54
N GLU A 51 -2.29 -13.24 -5.62
CA GLU A 51 -3.16 -14.42 -5.63
C GLU A 51 -4.60 -14.04 -5.31
N THR A 52 -4.81 -13.27 -4.23
CA THR A 52 -6.13 -12.77 -3.79
C THR A 52 -6.78 -11.90 -4.86
N ALA A 53 -6.01 -11.09 -5.58
CA ALA A 53 -6.51 -10.23 -6.65
C ALA A 53 -7.16 -10.99 -7.81
N ARG A 54 -6.90 -12.30 -7.96
CA ARG A 54 -7.51 -13.15 -9.00
C ARG A 54 -8.91 -13.62 -8.64
N GLU A 55 -9.36 -13.43 -7.40
CA GLU A 55 -10.71 -13.79 -6.98
C GLU A 55 -11.76 -12.96 -7.71
N ASN A 56 -12.81 -13.63 -8.20
CA ASN A 56 -13.91 -12.98 -8.88
C ASN A 56 -15.26 -13.67 -8.53
N PRO A 57 -16.14 -13.03 -7.74
CA PRO A 57 -15.98 -11.70 -7.15
C PRO A 57 -15.02 -11.71 -5.95
N LEU A 58 -14.08 -10.77 -5.89
CA LEU A 58 -13.34 -10.47 -4.66
C LEU A 58 -14.24 -9.67 -3.70
N VAL A 59 -14.34 -10.14 -2.46
CA VAL A 59 -15.00 -9.44 -1.35
C VAL A 59 -13.93 -9.03 -0.34
N PHE A 60 -13.79 -7.73 -0.08
CA PHE A 60 -12.84 -7.23 0.91
C PHE A 60 -13.29 -7.63 2.32
N SER A 61 -12.35 -8.06 3.15
CA SER A 61 -12.60 -8.46 4.53
C SER A 61 -11.45 -8.04 5.43
N GLU A 62 -11.73 -7.93 6.72
CA GLU A 62 -10.68 -7.69 7.73
C GLU A 62 -9.60 -8.78 7.70
N GLU A 63 -10.00 -10.03 7.44
CA GLU A 63 -9.07 -11.15 7.31
C GLU A 63 -8.05 -10.97 6.20
N ILE A 64 -8.44 -10.42 5.04
CA ILE A 64 -7.48 -10.10 3.96
C ILE A 64 -6.47 -9.05 4.43
N VAL A 65 -6.95 -7.99 5.09
CA VAL A 65 -6.09 -6.90 5.59
C VAL A 65 -5.13 -7.42 6.67
N LYS A 66 -5.65 -8.18 7.64
CA LYS A 66 -4.86 -8.82 8.68
C LYS A 66 -3.86 -9.81 8.11
N LYS A 67 -4.23 -10.57 7.07
CA LYS A 67 -3.32 -11.53 6.43
C LYS A 67 -2.18 -10.84 5.68
N LEU A 68 -2.45 -9.74 4.98
CA LEU A 68 -1.42 -8.91 4.35
C LEU A 68 -0.41 -8.42 5.39
N HIS A 69 -0.91 -7.88 6.51
CA HIS A 69 -0.05 -7.41 7.59
C HIS A 69 0.71 -8.57 8.27
N HIS A 70 0.04 -9.68 8.56
CA HIS A 70 0.64 -10.85 9.19
C HIS A 70 1.83 -11.41 8.39
N LEU A 71 1.67 -11.58 7.07
CA LEU A 71 2.75 -12.09 6.21
C LEU A 71 3.98 -11.18 6.22
N PHE A 72 3.75 -9.87 6.30
CA PHE A 72 4.82 -8.89 6.41
C PHE A 72 5.49 -8.90 7.81
N TYR A 73 4.71 -8.93 8.88
CA TYR A 73 5.19 -8.61 10.22
C TYR A 73 5.58 -9.82 11.08
N ARG A 74 5.10 -11.03 10.75
CA ARG A 74 5.29 -12.26 11.58
C ARG A 74 6.73 -12.63 11.89
N SER A 75 7.67 -12.26 11.03
CA SER A 75 9.09 -12.53 11.24
C SER A 75 9.79 -11.43 12.04
N ILE A 76 9.11 -10.32 12.30
CA ILE A 76 9.58 -9.17 13.09
C ILE A 76 9.01 -9.27 14.50
N ASP A 77 7.70 -9.40 14.61
CA ASP A 77 6.96 -9.62 15.85
C ASP A 77 5.75 -10.50 15.55
N TYR A 78 5.80 -11.75 16.02
CA TYR A 78 4.77 -12.75 15.71
C TYR A 78 3.45 -12.46 16.44
N ASP A 79 3.51 -11.93 17.66
CA ASP A 79 2.33 -11.75 18.52
C ASP A 79 1.49 -10.54 18.06
N GLU A 80 2.12 -9.55 17.44
CA GLU A 80 1.45 -8.38 16.85
C GLU A 80 1.10 -8.57 15.36
N ALA A 81 1.54 -9.67 14.73
CA ALA A 81 1.37 -9.89 13.30
C ALA A 81 -0.07 -10.22 12.90
N GLY A 82 -0.76 -9.20 12.41
CA GLY A 82 -2.15 -9.29 11.94
C GLY A 82 -3.16 -8.95 13.03
N GLU A 83 -2.69 -8.57 14.21
CA GLU A 83 -3.51 -8.14 15.33
C GLU A 83 -3.68 -6.62 15.31
N TYR A 84 -4.90 -6.16 15.58
CA TYR A 84 -5.10 -4.72 15.77
C TYR A 84 -4.42 -4.25 17.05
N ARG A 85 -3.84 -3.05 16.99
CA ARG A 85 -3.14 -2.46 18.13
C ARG A 85 -4.08 -2.32 19.31
N ARG A 86 -3.53 -2.58 20.50
CA ARG A 86 -4.21 -2.42 21.79
C ARG A 86 -3.66 -1.23 22.60
N VAL A 87 -2.82 -0.44 21.95
CA VAL A 87 -2.08 0.68 22.53
C VAL A 87 -2.15 1.89 21.62
N GLU A 88 -2.04 3.08 22.20
CA GLU A 88 -1.88 4.30 21.45
C GLU A 88 -0.56 4.30 20.68
N VAL A 89 -0.59 4.90 19.49
CA VAL A 89 0.58 4.98 18.60
C VAL A 89 0.74 6.40 18.07
N TYR A 90 1.99 6.81 17.91
CA TYR A 90 2.33 8.10 17.32
C TYR A 90 3.04 7.84 15.99
N ILE A 91 2.56 8.50 14.94
CA ILE A 91 3.15 8.37 13.61
C ILE A 91 4.32 9.35 13.50
N THR A 92 5.53 8.83 13.37
CA THR A 92 6.74 9.65 13.22
C THR A 92 6.65 10.58 12.01
N GLY A 93 6.87 11.88 12.23
CA GLY A 93 6.93 12.88 11.16
C GLY A 93 5.58 13.47 10.74
N THR A 94 4.52 13.27 11.53
CA THR A 94 3.22 13.95 11.37
C THR A 94 2.64 14.35 12.72
N GLU A 95 1.78 15.37 12.72
CA GLU A 95 0.95 15.78 13.86
C GLU A 95 -0.38 15.03 13.92
N TYR A 96 -0.66 14.18 12.92
CA TYR A 96 -1.86 13.37 12.90
C TYR A 96 -1.86 12.34 14.04
N VAL A 97 -2.93 12.37 14.83
CA VAL A 97 -3.19 11.41 15.91
C VAL A 97 -4.24 10.41 15.42
N PRO A 98 -3.91 9.12 15.29
CA PRO A 98 -4.88 8.09 14.94
C PRO A 98 -6.00 7.94 15.99
N PRO A 99 -7.13 7.29 15.63
CA PRO A 99 -8.20 6.98 16.58
C PRO A 99 -7.71 6.17 17.80
N PRO A 100 -8.42 6.18 18.93
CA PRO A 100 -8.10 5.30 20.07
C PRO A 100 -8.15 3.81 19.69
N PRO A 101 -7.34 2.94 20.32
CA PRO A 101 -7.28 1.49 20.03
C PRO A 101 -8.65 0.80 20.11
N GLU A 102 -9.50 1.20 21.05
CA GLU A 102 -10.84 0.66 21.25
C GLU A 102 -11.80 0.92 20.08
N GLU A 103 -11.54 1.94 19.26
CA GLU A 103 -12.35 2.27 18.09
C GLU A 103 -11.90 1.51 16.83
N VAL A 104 -10.64 1.05 16.79
CA VAL A 104 -10.03 0.41 15.60
C VAL A 104 -10.86 -0.75 15.05
N PRO A 105 -11.36 -1.72 15.85
CA PRO A 105 -12.15 -2.83 15.32
C PRO A 105 -13.41 -2.37 14.59
N THR A 106 -14.15 -1.43 15.18
CA THR A 106 -15.38 -0.87 14.58
C THR A 106 -15.06 -0.13 13.29
N LEU A 107 -14.03 0.72 13.30
CA LEU A 107 -13.61 1.47 12.12
C LEU A 107 -13.14 0.57 10.97
N MET A 108 -12.45 -0.53 11.29
CA MET A 108 -12.01 -1.50 10.29
C MET A 108 -13.18 -2.29 9.69
N TYR A 109 -14.16 -2.67 10.51
CA TYR A 109 -15.40 -3.31 10.04
C TYR A 109 -16.18 -2.39 9.08
N GLU A 110 -16.37 -1.12 9.47
CA GLU A 110 -17.01 -0.11 8.63
C GLU A 110 -16.24 0.11 7.33
N PHE A 111 -14.92 0.26 7.41
CA PHE A 111 -14.04 0.48 6.27
C PHE A 111 -14.14 -0.64 5.22
N VAL A 112 -14.09 -1.91 5.61
CA VAL A 112 -14.22 -3.01 4.63
C VAL A 112 -15.63 -3.09 4.06
N GLY A 113 -16.66 -2.72 4.84
CA GLY A 113 -18.03 -2.57 4.35
C GLY A 113 -18.15 -1.49 3.27
N GLU A 114 -17.60 -0.29 3.53
CA GLU A 114 -17.56 0.83 2.59
C GLU A 114 -16.83 0.47 1.30
N LEU A 115 -15.68 -0.23 1.39
CA LEU A 115 -14.94 -0.69 0.21
C LEU A 115 -15.80 -1.57 -0.70
N ASN A 116 -16.50 -2.56 -0.13
CA ASN A 116 -17.36 -3.45 -0.90
C ASN A 116 -18.58 -2.71 -1.48
N GLN A 117 -19.15 -1.77 -0.73
CA GLN A 117 -20.29 -0.97 -1.19
C GLN A 117 -19.92 -0.03 -2.35
N GLN A 118 -18.74 0.58 -2.30
CA GLN A 118 -18.28 1.54 -3.31
C GLN A 118 -17.70 0.88 -4.56
N LYS A 119 -17.16 -0.34 -4.43
CA LYS A 119 -16.53 -1.12 -5.51
C LYS A 119 -17.27 -1.13 -6.86
N PRO A 120 -18.59 -1.34 -6.94
CA PRO A 120 -19.30 -1.38 -8.23
C PRO A 120 -19.51 0.00 -8.88
N ALA A 121 -19.36 1.10 -8.16
CA ALA A 121 -19.75 2.44 -8.62
C ALA A 121 -18.57 3.43 -8.76
N VAL A 122 -17.51 3.26 -7.99
CA VAL A 122 -16.35 4.18 -7.96
C VAL A 122 -15.29 3.73 -8.97
N HIS A 123 -14.65 4.69 -9.65
CA HIS A 123 -13.53 4.39 -10.55
C HIS A 123 -12.40 3.65 -9.78
N PRO A 124 -11.83 2.54 -10.31
CA PRO A 124 -10.92 1.69 -9.54
C PRO A 124 -9.72 2.41 -8.93
N VAL A 125 -9.15 3.40 -9.64
CA VAL A 125 -8.03 4.20 -9.13
C VAL A 125 -8.42 5.07 -7.93
N LEU A 126 -9.64 5.62 -7.93
CA LEU A 126 -10.15 6.41 -6.81
C LEU A 126 -10.49 5.51 -5.62
N LEU A 127 -11.05 4.33 -5.88
CA LEU A 127 -11.29 3.33 -4.84
C LEU A 127 -9.97 2.87 -4.20
N ALA A 128 -8.92 2.69 -4.99
CA ALA A 128 -7.59 2.33 -4.49
C ALA A 128 -6.98 3.45 -3.64
N ALA A 129 -7.10 4.70 -4.07
CA ALA A 129 -6.66 5.86 -3.30
C ALA A 129 -7.41 5.98 -1.96
N TYR A 130 -8.73 5.77 -1.97
CA TYR A 130 -9.55 5.71 -0.76
C TYR A 130 -9.10 4.56 0.16
N ALA A 131 -8.91 3.35 -0.37
CA ALA A 131 -8.47 2.18 0.40
C ALA A 131 -7.14 2.43 1.10
N HIS A 132 -6.19 3.03 0.39
CA HIS A 132 -4.89 3.41 0.92
C HIS A 132 -5.03 4.42 2.08
N ARG A 133 -5.67 5.56 1.79
CA ARG A 133 -5.78 6.68 2.73
C ARG A 133 -6.53 6.26 3.99
N ARG A 134 -7.67 5.58 3.85
CA ARG A 134 -8.51 5.20 4.98
C ARG A 134 -7.81 4.20 5.90
N LEU A 135 -7.05 3.23 5.37
CA LEU A 135 -6.23 2.35 6.21
C LEU A 135 -5.14 3.12 6.97
N ALA A 136 -4.44 4.05 6.29
CA ALA A 136 -3.40 4.86 6.90
C ALA A 136 -3.93 5.83 7.97
N GLU A 137 -5.16 6.31 7.79
CA GLU A 137 -5.92 7.16 8.72
C GLU A 137 -6.36 6.40 9.99
N ILE A 138 -6.93 5.20 9.84
CA ILE A 138 -7.31 4.34 10.98
C ILE A 138 -6.06 3.86 11.74
N HIS A 139 -4.98 3.59 10.99
CA HIS A 139 -3.69 3.12 11.52
C HIS A 139 -3.85 1.89 12.45
N PRO A 140 -4.41 0.77 11.95
CA PRO A 140 -4.90 -0.31 12.80
C PRO A 140 -3.81 -1.16 13.46
N PHE A 141 -2.57 -1.13 13.00
CA PHE A 141 -1.47 -1.97 13.50
C PHE A 141 -0.42 -1.14 14.27
N VAL A 142 0.41 -1.79 15.09
CA VAL A 142 1.50 -1.13 15.83
C VAL A 142 2.63 -0.60 14.92
N ASP A 143 2.84 -1.24 13.76
CA ASP A 143 3.77 -0.87 12.70
C ASP A 143 3.24 -1.45 11.37
N GLY A 144 3.87 -1.14 10.23
CA GLY A 144 3.56 -1.76 8.96
C GLY A 144 2.36 -1.16 8.22
N ASN A 145 1.66 -0.18 8.80
CA ASN A 145 0.45 0.42 8.24
C ASN A 145 0.63 0.97 6.82
N GLY A 146 1.73 1.69 6.55
CA GLY A 146 2.03 2.22 5.21
C GLY A 146 2.24 1.12 4.17
N ARG A 147 2.94 0.05 4.54
CA ARG A 147 3.20 -1.12 3.68
C ARG A 147 1.89 -1.86 3.37
N THR A 148 1.07 -2.11 4.39
CA THR A 148 -0.25 -2.72 4.23
C THR A 148 -1.19 -1.85 3.39
N ALA A 149 -1.15 -0.52 3.55
CA ALA A 149 -1.97 0.42 2.78
C ALA A 149 -1.64 0.36 1.28
N ARG A 150 -0.34 0.33 0.93
CA ARG A 150 0.12 0.20 -0.46
C ARG A 150 -0.19 -1.18 -1.06
N LEU A 151 -0.16 -2.25 -0.26
CA LEU A 151 -0.59 -3.58 -0.69
C LEU A 151 -2.10 -3.63 -0.94
N LEU A 152 -2.91 -3.07 -0.04
CA LEU A 152 -4.38 -3.01 -0.19
C LEU A 152 -4.79 -2.14 -1.39
N MET A 153 -4.13 -1.00 -1.60
CA MET A 153 -4.27 -0.17 -2.80
C MET A 153 -4.05 -0.99 -4.08
N ASN A 154 -2.95 -1.75 -4.12
CA ASN A 154 -2.63 -2.59 -5.26
C ASN A 154 -3.59 -3.78 -5.42
N LEU A 155 -4.12 -4.34 -4.33
CA LEU A 155 -5.16 -5.36 -4.40
C LEU A 155 -6.40 -4.85 -5.15
N VAL A 156 -6.85 -3.63 -4.82
CA VAL A 156 -7.97 -2.98 -5.51
C VAL A 156 -7.69 -2.81 -7.01
N LEU A 157 -6.51 -2.27 -7.34
CA LEU A 157 -6.11 -2.02 -8.74
C LEU A 157 -6.01 -3.32 -9.54
N VAL A 158 -5.25 -4.30 -9.05
CA VAL A 158 -5.01 -5.56 -9.76
C VAL A 158 -6.31 -6.35 -9.94
N ASN A 159 -7.19 -6.36 -8.94
CA ASN A 159 -8.50 -7.01 -9.08
C ASN A 159 -9.38 -6.36 -10.15
N ALA A 160 -9.23 -5.05 -10.36
CA ALA A 160 -9.92 -4.32 -11.43
C ALA A 160 -9.21 -4.42 -12.80
N GLY A 161 -8.14 -5.21 -12.93
CA GLY A 161 -7.39 -5.40 -14.18
C GLY A 161 -6.28 -4.37 -14.43
N TYR A 162 -5.99 -3.50 -13.46
CA TYR A 162 -4.87 -2.57 -13.52
C TYR A 162 -3.56 -3.28 -13.17
N ARG A 163 -2.44 -2.60 -13.40
CA ARG A 163 -1.11 -3.09 -13.01
C ARG A 163 -0.75 -2.62 -11.60
N VAL A 164 0.24 -3.27 -11.02
CA VAL A 164 0.82 -2.86 -9.74
C VAL A 164 1.45 -1.47 -9.89
N VAL A 165 1.06 -0.57 -9.01
CA VAL A 165 1.61 0.78 -8.87
C VAL A 165 2.61 0.79 -7.73
N SER A 166 3.81 1.31 -8.03
CA SER A 166 4.87 1.53 -7.07
C SER A 166 5.07 3.03 -6.90
N ILE A 167 5.30 3.46 -5.67
CA ILE A 167 5.70 4.85 -5.37
C ILE A 167 7.24 4.86 -5.25
N PRO A 168 7.98 5.52 -6.14
CA PRO A 168 9.43 5.62 -6.01
C PRO A 168 9.86 6.35 -4.73
N PRO A 169 10.94 5.91 -4.04
CA PRO A 169 11.41 6.56 -2.81
C PRO A 169 11.78 8.04 -2.96
N ILE A 170 12.18 8.47 -4.16
CA ILE A 170 12.44 9.89 -4.47
C ILE A 170 11.20 10.77 -4.26
N TYR A 171 9.99 10.20 -4.35
CA TYR A 171 8.73 10.90 -4.10
C TYR A 171 8.21 10.75 -2.67
N ARG A 172 9.01 10.22 -1.74
CA ARG A 172 8.63 10.03 -0.34
C ARG A 172 8.02 11.31 0.27
N HIS A 173 8.67 12.46 0.06
CA HIS A 173 8.20 13.73 0.61
C HIS A 173 6.82 14.14 0.06
N SER A 174 6.64 14.13 -1.26
CA SER A 174 5.34 14.48 -1.88
C SER A 174 4.24 13.52 -1.48
N TYR A 175 4.56 12.23 -1.34
CA TYR A 175 3.62 11.21 -0.89
C TYR A 175 3.14 11.46 0.54
N TYR A 176 4.07 11.68 1.49
CA TYR A 176 3.69 11.97 2.87
C TYR A 176 2.96 13.31 3.01
N ALA A 177 3.35 14.34 2.25
CA ALA A 177 2.65 15.62 2.24
C ALA A 177 1.20 15.48 1.78
N ALA A 178 0.95 14.74 0.68
CA ALA A 178 -0.41 14.49 0.20
C ALA A 178 -1.23 13.65 1.20
N LEU A 179 -0.61 12.63 1.81
CA LEU A 179 -1.28 11.80 2.82
C LEU A 179 -1.66 12.64 4.05
N GLN A 180 -0.77 13.48 4.54
CA GLN A 180 -1.03 14.38 5.67
C GLN A 180 -2.13 15.39 5.33
N SER A 181 -2.09 16.03 4.17
CA SER A 181 -3.16 16.93 3.71
C SER A 181 -4.52 16.24 3.76
N SER A 182 -4.58 14.97 3.33
CA SER A 182 -5.81 14.18 3.31
C SER A 182 -6.35 13.78 4.69
N GLN A 183 -5.51 13.83 5.73
CA GLN A 183 -5.89 13.57 7.11
C GLN A 183 -6.39 14.84 7.84
N HIS A 184 -5.97 16.03 7.39
CA HIS A 184 -6.31 17.30 8.04
C HIS A 184 -7.36 18.12 7.30
N LEU A 185 -7.50 17.95 5.99
CA LEU A 185 -8.38 18.75 5.12
C LEU A 185 -9.43 17.86 4.44
N PRO A 186 -10.67 17.82 4.95
CA PRO A 186 -11.76 17.12 4.29
C PRO A 186 -11.96 17.63 2.84
N SER A 187 -12.17 16.70 1.91
CA SER A 187 -12.33 16.94 0.46
C SER A 187 -11.06 17.44 -0.27
N ALA A 188 -10.53 18.61 0.05
CA ALA A 188 -9.39 19.19 -0.68
C ALA A 188 -8.09 18.35 -0.54
N GLY A 189 -7.82 17.82 0.65
CA GLY A 189 -6.68 16.93 0.86
C GLY A 189 -6.87 15.56 0.20
N ASN A 190 -8.12 15.08 0.12
CA ASN A 190 -8.44 13.85 -0.58
C ASN A 190 -8.18 13.99 -2.08
N ASP A 191 -8.55 15.13 -2.67
CA ASP A 191 -8.32 15.40 -4.09
C ASP A 191 -6.82 15.40 -4.42
N GLN A 192 -5.99 16.03 -3.59
CA GLN A 192 -4.52 15.99 -3.77
C GLN A 192 -3.96 14.57 -3.74
N PHE A 193 -4.42 13.74 -2.80
CA PHE A 193 -3.98 12.34 -2.71
C PHE A 193 -4.49 11.51 -3.90
N ASN A 194 -5.75 11.72 -4.31
CA ASN A 194 -6.33 11.06 -5.47
C ASN A 194 -5.56 11.39 -6.76
N GLU A 195 -5.25 12.67 -6.99
CA GLU A 195 -4.43 13.13 -8.12
C GLU A 195 -3.05 12.47 -8.11
N LEU A 196 -2.42 12.35 -6.94
CA LEU A 196 -1.12 11.70 -6.81
C LEU A 196 -1.18 10.21 -7.20
N ILE A 197 -2.18 9.48 -6.72
CA ILE A 197 -2.36 8.06 -7.08
C ILE A 197 -2.68 7.91 -8.58
N CYS A 198 -3.52 8.78 -9.15
CA CYS A 198 -3.77 8.82 -10.59
C CYS A 198 -2.49 9.06 -11.39
N LEU A 199 -1.62 9.97 -10.95
CA LEU A 199 -0.35 10.24 -11.61
C LEU A 199 0.58 9.02 -11.56
N TYR A 200 0.73 8.37 -10.41
CA TYR A 200 1.59 7.19 -10.28
C TYR A 200 1.05 5.99 -11.05
N GLU A 201 -0.26 5.84 -11.13
CA GLU A 201 -0.92 4.83 -11.96
C GLU A 201 -0.60 5.08 -13.44
N LEU A 202 -0.80 6.31 -13.91
CA LEU A 202 -0.52 6.70 -15.29
C LEU A 202 0.97 6.52 -15.66
N GLU A 203 1.89 6.94 -14.79
CA GLU A 203 3.33 6.74 -15.02
C GLU A 203 3.70 5.25 -15.03
N SER A 204 3.09 4.44 -14.16
CA SER A 204 3.28 2.99 -14.17
C SER A 204 2.82 2.40 -15.51
N GLN A 205 1.66 2.80 -16.04
CA GLN A 205 1.21 2.37 -17.37
C GLN A 205 2.19 2.78 -18.48
N LYS A 206 2.70 4.02 -18.44
CA LYS A 206 3.70 4.49 -19.42
C LYS A 206 4.96 3.64 -19.38
N ASP A 207 5.44 3.26 -18.19
CA ASP A 207 6.59 2.38 -18.04
C ASP A 207 6.33 0.99 -18.64
N TYR A 208 5.14 0.42 -18.41
CA TYR A 208 4.75 -0.83 -19.07
C TYR A 208 4.69 -0.69 -20.60
N CYS A 209 4.14 0.39 -21.13
CA CYS A 209 4.13 0.65 -22.56
C CYS A 209 5.55 0.74 -23.13
N ARG A 210 6.46 1.47 -22.47
CA ARG A 210 7.87 1.56 -22.87
C ARG A 210 8.54 0.19 -22.87
N MET A 211 8.35 -0.59 -21.80
CA MET A 211 8.93 -1.93 -21.65
C MET A 211 8.42 -2.91 -22.73
N LEU A 212 7.14 -2.84 -23.05
CA LEU A 212 6.48 -3.69 -24.04
C LEU A 212 6.56 -3.12 -25.48
N LYS A 213 7.25 -1.98 -25.67
CA LYS A 213 7.34 -1.26 -26.96
C LYS A 213 5.97 -0.91 -27.57
N ILE A 214 4.99 -0.64 -26.72
CA ILE A 214 3.67 -0.13 -27.12
C ILE A 214 3.79 1.38 -27.32
N PRO A 215 3.47 1.93 -28.50
CA PRO A 215 3.54 3.36 -28.74
C PRO A 215 2.53 4.10 -27.87
N LEU A 216 2.99 5.13 -27.16
CA LEU A 216 2.11 6.05 -26.44
C LEU A 216 1.42 6.95 -27.47
N LYS A 217 0.11 7.14 -27.35
CA LYS A 217 -0.59 8.18 -28.11
C LYS A 217 0.02 9.52 -27.73
N SER A 218 0.37 10.35 -28.72
CA SER A 218 0.69 11.75 -28.48
C SER A 218 -0.49 12.41 -27.76
N ALA A 219 -0.20 13.34 -26.85
CA ALA A 219 -1.26 14.18 -26.29
C ALA A 219 -2.07 14.78 -27.45
N PRO A 220 -3.40 14.90 -27.34
CA PRO A 220 -4.17 15.67 -28.31
C PRO A 220 -3.48 17.02 -28.45
N GLU A 221 -3.17 17.43 -29.69
CA GLU A 221 -2.76 18.82 -29.93
C GLU A 221 -3.83 19.70 -29.29
N GLN A 222 -3.44 20.54 -28.33
CA GLN A 222 -4.33 21.56 -27.81
C GLN A 222 -4.73 22.40 -29.03
N GLU A 223 -5.99 22.25 -29.47
CA GLU A 223 -6.60 23.16 -30.43
C GLU A 223 -6.42 24.58 -29.87
N ARG A 224 -5.57 25.36 -30.54
CA ARG A 224 -5.28 26.76 -30.20
C ARG A 224 -6.46 27.66 -30.56
#